data_AF-A0A923VTZ2-F1
#
_entry.id   AF-A0A923VTZ2-F1
#
_cell.length_a   1.000
_cell.length_b   1.000
_cell.length_c   1.000
_cell.angle_alpha   90.00
_cell.angle_beta   90.00
_cell.angle_gamma   90.00
#
_symmetry.space_group_name_H-M   'P 1'
#
loop_
_entity.id
_entity.type
_entity.pdbx_description
1 polymer ?
#
loop_
_entity_poly.entity_id
_entity_poly.type
_entity_poly.pdbx_seq_one_letter_code
_entity_poly.pdbx_strand_id
1 'polypeptide(L)'
;MKKQNQKSMTKNPFLKFLSNKYVLVLLLFVVWMLFLDNYSYLEHSILNKEINELDDNKKYYQDEIKADQQKIKLLKNTDQVEKYAREKYFMKKDSEDIYIIEFEGDSVK
;
A
#
# COMPACT_ATOMS: atom_id res chain seq x y z
N MET A 1 -27.57 -39.75 -61.87
CA MET A 1 -27.17 -39.92 -60.44
C MET A 1 -27.10 -38.56 -59.79
N LYS A 2 -27.88 -38.32 -58.73
CA LYS A 2 -28.10 -36.99 -58.13
C LYS A 2 -26.89 -36.56 -57.29
N LYS A 3 -26.28 -35.42 -57.60
CA LYS A 3 -25.38 -34.69 -56.69
C LYS A 3 -26.23 -34.16 -55.53
N GLN A 4 -26.09 -34.75 -54.35
CA GLN A 4 -26.52 -34.12 -53.10
C GLN A 4 -25.33 -33.33 -52.56
N ASN A 5 -25.36 -32.00 -52.73
CA ASN A 5 -24.43 -31.12 -52.03
C ASN A 5 -25.22 -30.04 -51.29
N GLN A 6 -25.06 -30.08 -49.97
CA GLN A 6 -25.13 -28.98 -49.01
C GLN A 6 -26.46 -28.20 -48.93
N LYS A 7 -27.38 -28.73 -48.11
CA LYS A 7 -28.33 -27.96 -47.30
C LYS A 7 -27.90 -28.17 -45.84
N SER A 8 -27.90 -27.19 -44.94
CA SER A 8 -28.53 -25.88 -44.97
C SER A 8 -27.91 -25.00 -43.88
N MET A 9 -27.63 -23.76 -44.28
CA MET A 9 -27.61 -22.53 -43.48
C MET A 9 -28.11 -22.68 -42.04
N THR A 10 -27.25 -22.31 -41.09
CA THR A 10 -27.59 -22.08 -39.68
C THR A 10 -28.76 -21.11 -39.57
N LYS A 11 -29.96 -21.60 -39.28
CA LYS A 11 -31.19 -20.81 -39.14
C LYS A 11 -31.33 -20.24 -37.72
N ASN A 12 -30.30 -19.54 -37.23
CA ASN A 12 -30.40 -18.81 -35.97
C ASN A 12 -30.39 -17.31 -36.24
N PRO A 13 -31.45 -16.55 -35.86
CA PRO A 13 -31.53 -15.11 -36.11
C PRO A 13 -30.35 -14.36 -35.44
N PHE A 14 -29.86 -14.88 -34.32
CA PHE A 14 -28.68 -14.39 -33.63
C PHE A 14 -27.39 -14.50 -34.48
N LEU A 15 -27.19 -15.59 -35.23
CA LEU A 15 -26.01 -15.74 -36.10
C LEU A 15 -26.04 -14.76 -37.28
N LYS A 16 -27.23 -14.43 -37.81
CA LYS A 16 -27.35 -13.41 -38.86
C LYS A 16 -27.04 -12.01 -38.35
N PHE A 17 -27.44 -11.70 -37.12
CA PHE A 17 -27.11 -10.42 -36.47
C PHE A 17 -25.61 -10.32 -36.19
N LEU A 18 -24.98 -11.39 -35.70
CA LEU A 18 -23.54 -11.44 -35.41
C LEU A 18 -22.66 -11.44 -36.68
N SER A 19 -23.20 -11.89 -37.83
CA SER A 19 -22.50 -11.87 -39.11
C SER A 19 -22.49 -10.49 -39.79
N ASN A 20 -23.09 -9.46 -39.18
CA ASN A 20 -23.03 -8.10 -39.70
C ASN A 20 -21.64 -7.48 -39.42
N LYS A 21 -20.97 -6.97 -40.47
CA LYS A 21 -19.64 -6.34 -40.37
C LYS A 21 -19.56 -5.26 -39.29
N TYR A 22 -20.64 -4.50 -39.07
CA TYR A 22 -20.69 -3.45 -38.04
C TYR A 22 -20.72 -4.03 -36.63
N VAL A 23 -21.41 -5.16 -36.42
CA VAL A 23 -21.48 -5.85 -35.12
C VAL A 23 -20.14 -6.50 -34.79
N LEU A 24 -19.45 -7.08 -35.78
CA LEU A 24 -18.11 -7.65 -35.58
C LEU A 24 -17.07 -6.58 -35.22
N VAL A 25 -17.08 -5.45 -35.92
CA VAL A 25 -16.17 -4.32 -35.61
C VAL A 25 -16.47 -3.75 -34.23
N LEU A 26 -17.75 -3.58 -33.88
CA LEU A 26 -18.16 -3.08 -32.56
C LEU A 26 -17.80 -4.08 -31.45
N LEU A 27 -17.96 -5.38 -31.68
CA LEU A 27 -17.57 -6.40 -30.71
C LEU A 27 -16.05 -6.43 -30.51
N LEU A 28 -15.27 -6.36 -31.59
CA LEU A 28 -13.81 -6.21 -31.51
C LEU A 28 -13.40 -4.94 -30.76
N PHE A 29 -14.08 -3.82 -31.02
CA PHE A 29 -13.84 -2.56 -30.33
C PHE A 29 -14.18 -2.66 -28.83
N VAL A 30 -15.30 -3.27 -28.46
CA VAL A 30 -15.68 -3.48 -27.06
C VAL A 30 -14.69 -4.42 -26.36
N VAL A 31 -14.28 -5.51 -27.01
CA VAL A 31 -13.26 -6.41 -26.46
C VAL A 31 -11.92 -5.68 -26.32
N TRP A 32 -11.54 -4.82 -27.27
CA TRP A 32 -10.36 -3.97 -27.12
C TRP A 32 -10.50 -3.04 -25.92
N MET A 33 -11.58 -2.27 -25.82
CA MET A 33 -11.83 -1.35 -24.71
C MET A 33 -11.87 -2.03 -23.34
N LEU A 34 -12.27 -3.31 -23.27
CA LEU A 34 -12.37 -4.05 -22.01
C LEU A 34 -11.07 -4.77 -21.63
N PHE A 35 -10.29 -5.27 -22.59
CA PHE A 35 -9.11 -6.11 -22.33
C PHE A 35 -7.78 -5.41 -22.60
N LEU A 36 -7.71 -4.52 -23.58
CA LEU A 36 -6.50 -3.79 -23.96
C LEU A 36 -6.50 -2.37 -23.40
N ASP A 37 -7.66 -1.71 -23.27
CA ASP A 37 -7.73 -0.40 -22.62
C ASP A 37 -7.82 -0.54 -21.09
N ASN A 38 -7.36 0.50 -20.40
CA ASN A 38 -6.85 0.57 -19.03
C ASN A 38 -7.85 0.23 -17.90
N TYR A 39 -8.97 -0.43 -18.15
CA TYR A 39 -9.92 -0.83 -17.10
C TYR A 39 -9.49 -2.12 -16.39
N SER A 40 -8.22 -2.17 -15.99
CA SER A 40 -7.67 -3.26 -15.23
C SER A 40 -8.19 -3.15 -13.80
N TYR A 41 -9.06 -4.08 -13.40
CA TYR A 41 -9.41 -4.30 -11.99
C TYR A 41 -8.17 -4.41 -11.08
N LEU A 42 -7.02 -4.81 -11.64
CA LEU A 42 -5.74 -4.87 -10.92
C LEU A 42 -5.22 -3.48 -10.55
N GLU A 43 -5.43 -2.47 -11.39
CA GLU A 43 -4.95 -1.11 -11.15
C GLU A 43 -5.69 -0.47 -9.99
N HIS A 44 -7.01 -0.69 -9.89
CA HIS A 44 -7.78 -0.28 -8.71
C HIS A 44 -7.33 -1.00 -7.43
N SER A 45 -6.93 -2.28 -7.52
CA SER A 45 -6.42 -2.99 -6.34
C SER A 45 -5.07 -2.44 -5.87
N ILE A 46 -4.18 -2.07 -6.80
CA ILE A 46 -2.89 -1.46 -6.48
C ILE A 46 -3.10 -0.09 -5.86
N LEU A 47 -3.96 0.73 -6.45
CA LEU A 47 -4.25 2.07 -5.95
C LEU A 47 -4.90 2.02 -4.56
N ASN A 48 -5.81 1.08 -4.31
CA ASN A 48 -6.38 0.88 -2.98
C ASN A 48 -5.34 0.44 -1.95
N LYS A 49 -4.35 -0.38 -2.35
CA LYS A 49 -3.23 -0.76 -1.48
C LYS A 49 -2.37 0.44 -1.13
N GLU A 50 -2.05 1.26 -2.12
CA GLU A 50 -1.28 2.49 -1.93
C GLU A 50 -2.01 3.49 -1.02
N ILE A 51 -3.34 3.64 -1.17
CA ILE A 51 -4.15 4.45 -0.28
C ILE A 51 -4.06 3.93 1.17
N ASN A 52 -4.21 2.62 1.38
CA ASN A 52 -4.12 2.05 2.72
C ASN A 52 -2.72 2.24 3.33
N GLU A 53 -1.66 2.05 2.54
CA GLU A 53 -0.27 2.28 3.00
C GLU A 53 -0.05 3.75 3.39
N LEU A 54 -0.58 4.70 2.62
CA LEU A 54 -0.51 6.13 2.93
C LEU A 54 -1.28 6.49 4.21
N ASP A 55 -2.46 5.92 4.42
CA ASP A 55 -3.25 6.14 5.63
C ASP A 55 -2.60 5.52 6.88
N ASP A 56 -2.01 4.34 6.76
CA ASP A 56 -1.24 3.71 7.84
C ASP A 56 0.00 4.53 8.21
N ASN A 57 0.75 4.99 7.20
CA ASN A 57 1.90 5.87 7.41
C ASN A 57 1.49 7.19 8.08
N LYS A 58 0.39 7.79 7.62
CA LYS A 58 -0.16 9.01 8.21
C LYS A 58 -0.52 8.79 9.67
N LYS A 59 -1.17 7.67 10.00
CA LYS A 59 -1.52 7.32 11.38
C LYS A 59 -0.28 7.14 12.25
N TYR A 60 0.71 6.39 11.76
CA TYR A 60 1.98 6.19 12.45
C TYR A 60 2.64 7.52 12.82
N TYR A 61 2.84 8.42 11.84
CA TYR A 61 3.47 9.70 12.11
C TYR A 61 2.63 10.61 13.02
N GLN A 62 1.31 10.58 12.90
CA GLN A 62 0.44 11.34 13.81
C GLN A 62 0.58 10.88 15.27
N ASP A 63 0.71 9.58 15.51
CA ASP A 63 0.89 9.05 16.86
C ASP A 63 2.30 9.31 17.39
N GLU A 64 3.32 9.22 16.53
CA GLU A 64 4.70 9.59 16.89
C GLU A 64 4.83 11.08 17.23
N ILE A 65 4.20 11.97 16.44
CA ILE A 65 4.13 13.41 16.75
C ILE A 65 3.47 13.65 18.10
N LYS A 66 2.36 12.96 18.43
CA LYS A 66 1.72 13.11 19.75
C LYS A 66 2.65 12.67 20.88
N ALA A 67 3.35 11.55 20.72
CA ALA A 67 4.31 11.07 21.70
C ALA A 67 5.47 12.07 21.88
N ASP A 68 6.00 12.59 20.79
CA ASP A 68 7.09 13.57 20.84
C ASP A 68 6.65 14.91 21.42
N GLN A 69 5.43 15.35 21.15
CA GLN A 69 4.86 16.53 21.82
C GLN A 69 4.77 16.33 23.34
N GLN A 70 4.47 15.12 23.81
CA GLN A 70 4.50 14.82 25.25
C GLN A 70 5.93 14.85 25.79
N LYS A 71 6.90 14.27 25.09
CA LYS A 71 8.33 14.34 25.47
C LYS A 71 8.83 15.78 25.52
N ILE A 72 8.51 16.60 24.52
CA ILE A 72 8.88 18.02 24.48
C ILE A 72 8.29 18.78 25.68
N LYS A 73 7.04 18.48 26.07
CA LYS A 73 6.45 19.08 27.27
C LYS A 73 7.21 18.71 28.54
N LEU A 74 7.67 17.46 28.65
CA LEU A 74 8.51 17.02 29.77
C LEU A 74 9.86 17.77 29.77
N LEU A 75 10.46 17.96 28.59
CA LEU A 75 11.72 18.69 28.41
C LEU A 75 11.60 20.21 28.63
N LYS A 76 10.41 20.78 28.89
CA LYS A 76 10.29 22.18 29.31
C LYS A 76 10.69 22.39 30.77
N ASN A 77 10.71 21.33 31.57
CA ASN A 77 11.15 21.39 32.95
C ASN A 77 12.64 21.02 33.04
N THR A 78 13.45 21.91 33.61
CA THR A 78 14.91 21.73 33.77
C THR A 78 15.27 20.43 34.49
N ASP A 79 14.48 20.03 35.49
CA ASP A 79 14.74 18.83 36.28
C ASP A 79 14.53 17.55 35.45
N GLN A 80 13.51 17.57 34.58
CA GLN A 80 13.21 16.47 33.67
C GLN A 80 14.24 16.39 32.54
N VAL A 81 14.76 17.53 32.08
CA VAL A 81 15.86 17.59 31.11
C VAL A 81 17.13 17.01 31.70
N GLU A 82 17.51 17.40 32.92
CA GLU A 82 18.69 16.86 33.60
C GLU A 82 18.55 15.35 33.80
N LYS A 83 17.39 14.88 34.26
CA LYS A 83 17.10 13.45 34.38
C LYS A 83 17.25 12.71 33.06
N TYR A 84 16.66 13.22 31.98
CA TYR A 84 16.75 12.61 30.66
C TYR A 84 18.20 12.58 30.13
N ALA A 85 18.95 13.66 30.30
CA ALA A 85 20.35 13.74 29.91
C ALA A 85 21.23 12.73 30.67
N ARG A 86 20.96 12.54 31.97
CA ARG A 86 21.66 11.56 32.82
C ARG A 86 21.30 10.11 32.46
N GLU A 87 20.03 9.80 32.26
CA GLU A 87 19.58 8.42 31.97
C GLU A 87 19.90 7.98 30.54
N LYS A 88 19.72 8.87 29.55
CA LYS A 88 19.85 8.50 28.14
C LYS A 88 21.25 8.71 27.57
N TYR A 89 21.95 9.74 28.03
CA TYR A 89 23.23 10.16 27.50
C TYR A 89 24.36 10.10 28.53
N PHE A 90 24.09 9.66 29.75
CA PHE A 90 25.08 9.57 30.83
C PHE A 90 25.84 10.88 31.04
N MET A 91 25.15 12.03 30.90
CA MET A 91 25.76 13.33 31.15
C MET A 91 26.04 13.53 32.64
N LYS A 92 27.19 14.14 32.98
CA LYS A 92 27.59 14.52 34.34
C LYS A 92 28.03 15.96 34.43
N LYS A 93 28.03 16.50 35.65
CA LYS A 93 28.71 17.75 35.98
C LYS A 93 30.19 17.47 36.22
N ASP A 94 31.04 18.48 36.05
CA ASP A 94 32.50 18.35 36.24
C ASP A 94 32.88 17.93 37.68
N SER A 95 32.00 18.20 38.65
CA SER A 95 32.16 17.83 40.05
C SER A 95 31.65 16.43 40.41
N GLU A 96 31.26 15.61 39.43
CA GLU A 96 30.62 14.30 39.64
C GLU A 96 31.32 13.20 38.83
N ASP A 97 31.26 11.96 39.33
CA ASP A 97 31.75 10.76 38.63
C ASP A 97 30.62 9.76 38.40
N ILE A 98 30.54 9.22 37.19
CA ILE A 98 29.55 8.20 36.79
C ILE A 98 30.22 6.83 36.78
N TYR A 99 29.58 5.87 37.44
CA TYR A 99 29.96 4.46 37.41
C TYR A 99 28.88 3.67 36.67
N ILE A 100 29.25 2.96 35.61
CA ILE A 100 28.39 2.02 34.90
C ILE A 100 28.76 0.63 35.38
N ILE A 101 27.80 -0.08 35.99
CA ILE A 101 28.00 -1.44 36.50
C ILE A 101 27.34 -2.40 35.53
N GLU A 102 28.15 -3.21 34.86
CA GLU A 102 27.70 -4.24 33.92
C GLU A 102 27.95 -5.62 34.56
N PHE A 103 26.95 -6.48 34.55
CA PHE A 103 27.08 -7.87 34.99
C PHE A 103 27.38 -8.77 33.79
N GLU A 104 28.24 -9.78 33.96
CA GLU A 104 28.66 -10.70 32.87
C GLU A 104 27.51 -11.38 32.13
N GLY A 105 26.30 -11.44 32.71
CA GLY A 105 25.09 -12.00 32.09
C GLY A 105 24.23 -11.03 31.27
N ASP A 106 24.44 -9.72 31.39
CA ASP A 106 23.59 -8.70 30.76
C ASP A 106 24.10 -8.25 29.39
N SER A 107 25.31 -8.67 29.01
CA SER A 107 25.98 -8.34 27.75
C SER A 107 25.82 -9.43 26.67
N VAL A 108 24.61 -9.98 26.53
CA VAL A 108 24.29 -10.85 25.38
C VAL A 108 23.96 -9.96 24.18
N LYS A 109 24.94 -9.81 23.28
CA LYS A 109 24.74 -9.28 21.93
C LYS A 109 23.95 -10.25 21.06
#